data_AF-A0A1H6V5Y6-F1
#
_entry.id   AF-A0A1H6V5Y6-F1
#
_cell.length_a   1.000
_cell.length_b   1.000
_cell.length_c   1.000
_cell.angle_alpha   90.00
_cell.angle_beta   90.00
_cell.angle_gamma   90.00
#
_symmetry.space_group_name_H-M   'P 1'
#
loop_
_entity.id
_entity.type
_entity.pdbx_description
1 polymer ?
#
loop_
_entity_poly.entity_id
_entity_poly.type
_entity_poly.pdbx_seq_one_letter_code
_entity_poly.pdbx_strand_id
1 'polypeptide(L)'
;MNQDMVGAFMQSLRKEQGMTQKDLAERIGVSDKTISKWENGNSMPDTSILLSLCKELDISVNELLACEKIPPEEYSKKAEVNMMKLIRENQEQRRNGRAQVILGCLVLIVLVVLSFLSIGANLAIYVDAPAVLFLLIGLLGVALLSGASTWGERLHAFRVMVIPIGALESLISCVTVFQNVDMQGETVGPCLAVVSLSLLYALGAYILFYILEMRLQKR
;
A
#
# COMPACT_ATOMS: atom_id res chain seq x y z
N MET A 1 -13.05 13.22 13.58
CA MET A 1 -13.44 13.18 15.01
C MET A 1 -14.93 13.50 15.07
N ASN A 2 -15.73 12.63 15.68
CA ASN A 2 -17.17 12.79 15.68
C ASN A 2 -17.58 13.75 16.82
N GLN A 3 -17.97 14.98 16.47
CA GLN A 3 -18.30 16.04 17.44
C GLN A 3 -19.52 15.68 18.28
N ASP A 4 -20.49 14.97 17.70
CA ASP A 4 -21.69 14.52 18.40
C ASP A 4 -21.35 13.53 19.52
N MET A 5 -20.40 12.63 19.26
CA MET A 5 -19.94 11.64 20.24
C MET A 5 -19.20 12.32 21.41
N VAL A 6 -18.35 13.30 21.12
CA VAL A 6 -17.62 14.07 22.15
C VAL A 6 -18.61 14.87 23.00
N GLY A 7 -19.58 15.53 22.36
CA GLY A 7 -20.63 16.29 23.04
C GLY A 7 -21.49 15.42 23.96
N ALA A 8 -21.94 14.26 23.47
CA ALA A 8 -22.70 13.31 24.26
C ALA A 8 -21.89 12.76 25.46
N PHE A 9 -20.60 12.51 25.27
CA PHE A 9 -19.70 12.07 26.34
C PHE A 9 -19.46 13.17 27.38
N MET A 10 -19.25 14.42 26.97
CA MET A 10 -19.18 15.55 27.89
C MET A 10 -20.47 15.70 28.72
N GLN A 11 -21.62 15.55 28.06
CA GLN A 11 -22.91 15.62 28.74
C GLN A 11 -23.09 14.51 29.77
N SER A 12 -22.67 13.28 29.46
CA SER A 12 -22.80 12.16 30.39
C SER A 12 -21.93 12.36 31.63
N LEU A 13 -20.68 12.80 31.48
CA LEU A 13 -19.76 13.12 32.58
C LEU A 13 -20.30 14.24 33.47
N ARG A 14 -20.80 15.33 32.86
CA ARG A 14 -21.41 16.42 33.62
C ARG A 14 -22.59 15.94 34.47
N LYS A 15 -23.46 15.10 33.88
CA LYS A 15 -24.62 14.53 34.58
C LYS A 15 -24.20 13.54 35.68
N GLU A 16 -23.15 12.74 35.46
CA GLU A 16 -22.57 11.82 36.45
C GLU A 16 -22.12 12.58 37.71
N GLN A 17 -21.54 13.77 37.53
CA GLN A 17 -21.14 14.66 38.62
C GLN A 17 -22.28 15.54 39.17
N GLY A 18 -23.52 15.36 38.71
CA GLY A 18 -24.69 16.10 39.21
C GLY A 18 -24.73 17.60 38.84
N MET A 19 -23.91 18.03 37.88
CA MET A 19 -23.83 19.44 37.47
C MET A 19 -24.89 19.79 36.43
N THR A 20 -25.41 21.01 36.44
CA THR A 20 -26.16 21.60 35.31
C THR A 20 -25.21 22.19 34.27
N GLN A 21 -25.68 22.49 33.05
CA GLN A 21 -24.87 23.17 32.04
C GLN A 21 -24.35 24.52 32.53
N LYS A 22 -25.14 25.22 33.34
CA LYS A 22 -24.77 26.48 33.98
C LYS A 22 -23.62 26.29 34.98
N ASP A 23 -23.70 25.25 35.81
CA ASP A 23 -22.65 24.99 36.82
C ASP A 23 -21.31 24.68 36.17
N LEU A 24 -21.30 23.87 35.11
CA LEU A 24 -20.08 23.57 34.34
C LEU A 24 -19.55 24.83 33.66
N ALA A 25 -20.44 25.66 33.09
CA ALA A 25 -20.07 26.91 32.43
C ALA A 25 -19.40 27.90 33.40
N GLU A 26 -19.94 28.04 34.61
CA GLU A 26 -19.38 28.90 35.66
C GLU A 26 -17.98 28.43 36.10
N ARG A 27 -17.77 27.11 36.25
CA ARG A 27 -16.49 26.52 36.67
C ARG A 27 -15.36 26.75 35.65
N ILE A 28 -15.66 26.67 34.36
CA ILE A 28 -14.66 26.81 33.30
C ILE A 28 -14.61 28.21 32.68
N GLY A 29 -15.49 29.12 33.10
CA GLY A 29 -15.50 30.52 32.66
C GLY A 29 -16.10 30.75 31.26
N VAL A 30 -17.14 30.02 30.88
CA VAL A 30 -17.86 30.21 29.60
C VAL A 30 -19.36 30.44 29.81
N SER A 31 -20.10 30.67 28.74
CA SER A 31 -21.57 30.74 28.80
C SER A 31 -22.20 29.34 28.82
N ASP A 32 -23.34 29.19 29.48
CA ASP A 32 -24.19 27.99 29.45
C ASP A 32 -24.57 27.58 28.01
N LYS A 33 -24.82 28.57 27.14
CA LYS A 33 -25.05 28.37 25.70
C LYS A 33 -23.85 27.73 25.00
N THR A 34 -22.63 28.06 25.43
CA THR A 34 -21.40 27.46 24.89
C THR A 34 -21.35 25.97 25.23
N ILE A 35 -21.60 25.60 26.50
CA ILE A 35 -21.69 24.19 26.91
C ILE A 35 -22.76 23.46 26.10
N SER A 36 -23.94 24.05 25.96
CA SER A 36 -25.04 23.45 25.18
C SER A 36 -24.65 23.20 23.71
N LYS A 37 -23.90 24.12 23.09
CA LYS A 37 -23.41 23.90 21.72
C LYS A 37 -22.40 22.75 21.64
N TRP A 38 -21.52 22.60 22.63
CA TRP A 38 -20.58 21.48 22.68
C TRP A 38 -21.29 20.15 22.90
N GLU A 39 -22.21 20.08 23.86
CA GLU A 39 -22.97 18.86 24.17
C GLU A 39 -23.83 18.37 23.00
N ASN A 40 -24.31 19.29 22.17
CA ASN A 40 -25.13 18.99 21.00
C ASN A 40 -24.31 18.86 19.69
N GLY A 41 -22.97 18.80 19.76
CA GLY A 41 -22.11 18.61 18.58
C GLY A 41 -22.03 19.81 17.62
N ASN A 42 -22.59 20.97 17.99
CA ASN A 42 -22.64 22.16 17.13
C ASN A 42 -21.33 22.96 17.10
N SER A 43 -20.42 22.71 18.04
CA SER A 43 -19.08 23.32 18.10
C SER A 43 -18.19 22.51 19.05
N MET A 44 -16.90 22.86 19.12
CA MET A 44 -15.93 22.20 20.00
C MET A 44 -15.29 23.18 20.99
N PRO A 45 -14.80 22.71 22.15
CA PRO A 45 -13.98 23.52 23.04
C PRO A 45 -12.66 23.90 22.36
N ASP A 46 -12.27 25.17 22.50
CA ASP A 46 -10.95 25.63 22.05
C ASP A 46 -9.84 25.03 22.91
N THR A 47 -8.64 24.90 22.33
CA THR A 47 -7.46 24.35 23.00
C THR A 47 -7.09 25.06 24.30
N SER A 48 -7.44 26.35 24.43
CA SER A 48 -7.23 27.15 25.64
C SER A 48 -8.11 26.73 26.82
N ILE A 49 -9.31 26.21 26.56
CA ILE A 49 -10.29 25.80 27.58
C ILE A 49 -10.27 24.29 27.81
N LEU A 50 -9.75 23.53 26.84
CA LEU A 50 -9.72 22.07 26.85
C LEU A 50 -9.12 21.47 28.14
N LEU A 51 -8.00 22.00 28.62
CA LEU A 51 -7.36 21.51 29.85
C LEU A 51 -8.22 21.78 31.10
N SER A 52 -8.81 22.97 31.20
CA SER A 52 -9.69 23.34 32.32
C SER A 52 -10.96 22.49 32.31
N LEU A 53 -11.53 22.25 31.13
CA LEU A 53 -12.70 21.39 30.95
C LEU A 53 -12.40 19.94 31.37
N CYS A 54 -11.29 19.37 30.89
CA CYS A 54 -10.85 18.03 31.26
C CYS A 54 -10.63 17.89 32.76
N LYS A 55 -10.06 18.92 33.40
CA LYS A 55 -9.84 18.95 34.85
C LYS A 55 -11.15 18.96 35.64
N GLU A 56 -12.13 19.77 35.24
CA GLU A 56 -13.44 19.80 35.92
C GLU A 56 -14.22 18.50 35.70
N LEU A 57 -14.10 17.87 34.52
CA LEU A 57 -14.77 16.60 34.22
C LEU A 57 -14.02 15.35 34.72
N ASP A 58 -12.88 15.54 35.39
CA ASP A 58 -12.01 14.47 35.92
C ASP A 58 -11.63 13.42 34.86
N ILE A 59 -11.19 13.89 33.70
CA ILE A 59 -10.72 13.05 32.58
C ILE A 59 -9.47 13.65 31.93
N SER A 60 -8.72 12.82 31.24
CA SER A 60 -7.64 13.26 30.34
C SER A 60 -8.19 13.76 29.00
N VAL A 61 -7.37 14.54 28.28
CA VAL A 61 -7.69 14.94 26.90
C VAL A 61 -7.88 13.72 25.99
N ASN A 62 -7.09 12.66 26.19
CA ASN A 62 -7.22 11.44 25.39
C ASN A 62 -8.57 10.76 25.60
N GLU A 63 -9.08 10.71 26.83
CA GLU A 63 -10.40 10.15 27.13
C GLU A 63 -11.54 11.00 26.53
N LEU A 64 -11.39 12.33 26.54
CA LEU A 64 -12.33 13.22 25.87
C LEU A 64 -12.40 12.95 24.36
N LEU A 65 -11.25 12.79 23.70
CA LEU A 65 -11.17 12.54 22.25
C LEU A 65 -11.59 11.10 21.89
N ALA A 66 -11.33 10.14 22.77
CA ALA A 66 -11.75 8.75 22.62
C ALA A 66 -13.23 8.52 22.96
N CYS A 67 -13.88 9.50 23.61
CA CYS A 67 -15.26 9.41 24.11
C CYS A 67 -15.49 8.24 25.08
N GLU A 68 -14.45 7.87 25.84
CA GLU A 68 -14.44 6.69 26.71
C GLU A 68 -13.56 6.99 27.93
N LYS A 69 -14.11 6.83 29.15
CA LYS A 69 -13.30 6.79 30.38
C LYS A 69 -12.50 5.50 30.35
N ILE A 70 -11.19 5.57 30.51
CA ILE A 70 -10.34 4.38 30.49
C ILE A 70 -9.81 4.17 31.91
N PRO A 71 -10.35 3.23 32.69
CA PRO A 71 -9.85 2.92 34.01
C PRO A 71 -8.35 2.58 33.97
N PRO A 72 -7.55 2.99 34.98
CA PRO A 72 -6.11 2.69 35.02
C PRO A 72 -5.78 1.20 34.87
N GLU A 73 -6.65 0.33 35.38
CA GLU A 73 -6.50 -1.14 35.28
C GLU A 73 -6.75 -1.67 33.85
N GLU A 74 -7.55 -0.96 33.05
CA GLU A 74 -7.91 -1.35 31.70
C GLU A 74 -6.93 -0.82 30.64
N TYR A 75 -6.17 0.24 30.96
CA TYR A 75 -5.10 0.77 30.11
C TYR A 75 -4.07 -0.29 29.73
N SER A 76 -3.56 -1.05 30.72
CA SER A 76 -2.57 -2.12 30.48
C SER A 76 -3.14 -3.20 29.57
N LYS A 77 -4.38 -3.62 29.85
CA LYS A 77 -5.04 -4.69 29.10
C LYS A 77 -5.34 -4.29 27.67
N LYS A 78 -5.82 -3.06 27.44
CA LYS A 78 -6.10 -2.52 26.10
C LYS A 78 -4.81 -2.30 25.31
N ALA A 79 -3.73 -1.85 25.98
CA ALA A 79 -2.41 -1.75 25.39
C ALA A 79 -1.84 -3.13 25.00
N GLU A 80 -1.97 -4.15 25.86
CA GLU A 80 -1.56 -5.53 25.57
C GLU A 80 -2.33 -6.12 24.39
N VAL A 81 -3.65 -5.93 24.35
CA VAL A 81 -4.49 -6.39 23.23
C VAL A 81 -4.09 -5.71 21.92
N ASN A 82 -3.85 -4.39 21.94
CA ASN A 82 -3.39 -3.66 20.76
C ASN A 82 -1.99 -4.10 20.33
N MET A 83 -1.08 -4.34 21.27
CA MET A 83 0.26 -4.87 20.99
C MET A 83 0.19 -6.27 20.36
N MET A 84 -0.65 -7.15 20.93
CA MET A 84 -0.87 -8.50 20.39
C MET A 84 -1.46 -8.46 18.98
N LYS A 85 -2.36 -7.52 18.71
CA LYS A 85 -2.92 -7.31 17.37
C LYS A 85 -1.81 -6.91 16.38
N LEU A 86 -0.96 -5.95 16.73
CA LEU A 86 0.16 -5.51 15.88
C LEU A 86 1.17 -6.63 15.62
N ILE A 87 1.51 -7.42 16.64
CA ILE A 87 2.41 -8.57 16.50
C ILE A 87 1.81 -9.60 15.54
N ARG A 88 0.52 -9.91 15.69
CA ARG A 88 -0.19 -10.87 14.83
C ARG A 88 -0.25 -10.40 13.38
N GLU A 89 -0.60 -9.13 13.16
CA GLU A 89 -0.63 -8.51 11.83
C GLU A 89 0.76 -8.53 11.17
N ASN A 90 1.82 -8.19 11.91
CA ASN A 90 3.19 -8.23 11.42
C ASN A 90 3.65 -9.67 11.09
N GLN A 91 3.31 -10.64 11.94
CA GLN A 91 3.62 -12.05 11.69
C GLN A 91 2.90 -12.59 10.46
N GLU A 92 1.63 -12.24 10.28
CA GLU A 92 0.83 -12.64 9.13
C GLU A 92 1.34 -12.00 7.83
N GLN A 93 1.70 -10.71 7.88
CA GLN A 93 2.42 -10.05 6.78
C GLN A 93 3.74 -10.75 6.45
N ARG A 94 4.56 -11.10 7.46
CA ARG A 94 5.82 -11.82 7.25
C ARG A 94 5.61 -13.21 6.66
N ARG A 95 4.57 -13.94 7.07
CA ARG A 95 4.26 -15.27 6.52
C ARG A 95 3.82 -15.20 5.06
N ASN A 96 2.93 -14.27 4.73
CA ASN A 96 2.44 -14.08 3.37
C ASN A 96 3.55 -13.55 2.45
N GLY A 97 4.40 -12.64 2.95
CA GLY A 97 5.58 -12.17 2.24
C GLY A 97 6.57 -13.29 1.91
N ARG A 98 6.86 -14.20 2.86
CA ARG A 98 7.75 -15.35 2.62
C ARG A 98 7.21 -16.28 1.52
N ALA A 99 5.92 -16.58 1.52
CA ALA A 99 5.30 -17.42 0.50
C ALA A 99 5.36 -16.75 -0.89
N GLN A 100 5.12 -15.44 -0.96
CA GLN A 100 5.25 -14.66 -2.20
C GLN A 100 6.69 -14.63 -2.72
N VAL A 101 7.69 -14.53 -1.82
CA VAL A 101 9.10 -14.61 -2.21
C VAL A 101 9.46 -15.98 -2.78
N ILE A 102 9.03 -17.07 -2.13
CA ILE A 102 9.27 -18.44 -2.63
C ILE A 102 8.63 -18.64 -4.00
N LEU A 103 7.37 -18.19 -4.19
CA LEU A 103 6.67 -18.27 -5.47
C LEU A 103 7.38 -17.43 -6.55
N GLY A 104 7.84 -16.22 -6.21
CA GLY A 104 8.62 -15.37 -7.11
C GLY A 104 9.93 -16.02 -7.55
N CYS A 105 10.66 -16.64 -6.62
CA CYS A 105 11.87 -17.41 -6.95
C CYS A 105 11.57 -18.62 -7.85
N LEU A 106 10.46 -19.34 -7.61
CA LEU A 106 10.04 -20.44 -8.48
C LEU A 106 9.73 -19.97 -9.90
N VAL A 107 9.02 -18.84 -10.04
CA VAL A 107 8.73 -18.23 -11.34
C VAL A 107 10.03 -17.82 -12.06
N LEU A 108 11.00 -17.24 -11.35
CA LEU A 108 12.32 -16.91 -11.90
C LEU A 108 13.11 -18.16 -12.34
N ILE A 109 13.04 -19.24 -11.59
CA ILE A 109 13.68 -20.50 -11.99
C ILE A 109 13.02 -21.05 -13.26
N VAL A 110 11.69 -21.01 -13.35
CA VAL A 110 10.95 -21.41 -14.56
C VAL A 110 11.35 -20.52 -15.76
N LEU A 111 11.52 -19.20 -15.56
CA LEU A 111 12.02 -18.28 -16.58
C LEU A 111 13.38 -18.73 -17.13
N VAL A 112 14.34 -18.99 -16.24
CA VAL A 112 15.69 -19.43 -16.63
C VAL A 112 15.61 -20.75 -17.42
N VAL A 113 14.81 -21.72 -16.96
CA VAL A 113 14.65 -23.02 -17.62
C VAL A 113 13.99 -22.89 -19.00
N LEU A 114 12.92 -22.09 -19.14
CA LEU A 114 12.26 -21.86 -20.42
C LEU A 114 13.18 -21.15 -21.42
N SER A 115 14.01 -20.22 -20.97
CA SER A 115 15.03 -19.57 -21.79
C SER A 115 16.05 -20.59 -22.31
N PHE A 116 16.51 -21.52 -21.47
CA PHE A 116 17.44 -22.58 -21.89
C PHE A 116 16.79 -23.62 -22.84
N LEU A 117 15.52 -23.96 -22.64
CA LEU A 117 14.79 -24.89 -23.52
C LEU A 117 14.55 -24.28 -24.92
N SER A 118 14.39 -22.96 -24.99
CA SER A 118 14.17 -22.25 -26.26
C SER A 118 15.41 -22.23 -27.16
N ILE A 119 16.61 -22.40 -26.61
CA ILE A 119 17.88 -22.45 -27.36
C ILE A 119 17.97 -23.70 -28.27
N GLY A 120 17.21 -24.75 -27.97
CA GLY A 120 17.21 -26.00 -28.74
C GLY A 120 16.05 -26.18 -29.73
N ALA A 121 15.09 -25.26 -29.77
CA ALA A 121 13.93 -25.37 -30.65
C ALA A 121 14.13 -24.54 -31.93
N ASN A 122 14.03 -25.17 -33.10
CA ASN A 122 13.88 -24.47 -34.38
C ASN A 122 12.50 -23.80 -34.42
N LEU A 123 12.34 -22.71 -33.67
CA LEU A 123 11.12 -21.93 -33.59
C LEU A 123 11.04 -20.98 -34.80
N ALA A 124 11.08 -21.55 -35.99
CA ALA A 124 11.01 -20.84 -37.27
C ALA A 124 9.63 -20.20 -37.55
N ILE A 125 8.79 -19.97 -36.53
CA ILE A 125 7.50 -19.30 -36.68
C ILE A 125 7.45 -18.10 -35.74
N TYR A 126 8.11 -17.02 -36.21
CA TYR A 126 7.62 -15.63 -36.28
C TYR A 126 6.34 -15.26 -35.53
N VAL A 127 6.29 -15.48 -34.23
CA VAL A 127 5.42 -14.73 -33.34
C VAL A 127 6.26 -14.35 -32.15
N ASP A 128 6.29 -13.06 -31.85
CA ASP A 128 6.91 -12.40 -30.68
C ASP A 128 6.33 -12.89 -29.32
N ALA A 129 5.62 -14.01 -29.32
CA ALA A 129 4.99 -14.63 -28.17
C ALA A 129 6.01 -14.97 -27.07
N PRO A 130 7.24 -15.46 -27.35
CA PRO A 130 8.23 -15.67 -26.30
C PRO A 130 8.60 -14.37 -25.59
N ALA A 131 8.84 -13.28 -26.35
CA ALA A 131 9.22 -11.99 -25.82
C ALA A 131 8.15 -11.40 -24.88
N VAL A 132 6.91 -11.35 -25.35
CA VAL A 132 5.77 -10.88 -24.55
C VAL A 132 5.54 -11.78 -23.32
N LEU A 133 5.71 -13.09 -23.46
CA LEU A 133 5.55 -14.04 -22.35
C LEU A 133 6.64 -13.82 -21.28
N PHE A 134 7.91 -13.63 -21.68
CA PHE A 134 9.00 -13.35 -20.77
C PHE A 134 8.81 -12.02 -20.03
N LEU A 135 8.36 -10.98 -20.74
CA LEU A 135 8.03 -9.69 -20.14
C LEU A 135 6.87 -9.81 -19.13
N LEU A 136 5.78 -10.51 -19.48
CA LEU A 136 4.64 -10.72 -18.58
C LEU A 136 5.01 -11.53 -17.33
N ILE A 137 5.79 -12.59 -17.51
CA ILE A 137 6.23 -13.44 -16.39
C ILE A 137 7.26 -12.69 -15.53
N GLY A 138 8.16 -11.89 -16.12
CA GLY A 138 9.09 -11.03 -15.40
C GLY A 138 8.37 -9.98 -14.54
N LEU A 139 7.35 -9.33 -15.10
CA LEU A 139 6.46 -8.44 -14.36
C LEU A 139 5.74 -9.17 -13.22
N LEU A 140 5.26 -10.40 -13.46
CA LEU A 140 4.65 -11.23 -12.42
C LEU A 140 5.66 -11.57 -11.29
N GLY A 141 6.93 -11.83 -11.64
CA GLY A 141 8.02 -12.00 -10.67
C GLY A 141 8.22 -10.76 -9.79
N VAL A 142 8.25 -9.57 -10.40
CA VAL A 142 8.32 -8.29 -9.66
C VAL A 142 7.11 -8.09 -8.75
N ALA A 143 5.91 -8.48 -9.20
CA ALA A 143 4.68 -8.39 -8.42
C ALA A 143 4.77 -9.20 -7.12
N LEU A 144 5.39 -10.38 -7.20
CA LEU A 144 5.54 -11.32 -6.09
C LEU A 144 6.72 -10.96 -5.17
N LEU A 145 7.84 -10.49 -5.73
CA LEU A 145 9.06 -10.20 -4.97
C LEU A 145 9.09 -8.82 -4.33
N SER A 146 8.38 -7.84 -4.88
CA SER A 146 8.40 -6.45 -4.37
C SER A 146 7.87 -6.31 -2.94
N GLY A 147 7.17 -7.32 -2.41
CA GLY A 147 6.52 -7.24 -1.09
C GLY A 147 5.44 -6.15 -1.02
N ALA A 148 5.06 -5.60 -2.19
CA ALA A 148 4.14 -4.50 -2.32
C ALA A 148 2.74 -4.91 -1.87
N SER A 149 2.29 -4.26 -0.80
CA SER A 149 1.03 -4.53 -0.13
C SER A 149 -0.13 -3.78 -0.80
N THR A 150 0.16 -2.64 -1.42
CA THR A 150 -0.82 -1.81 -2.12
C THR A 150 -0.66 -1.89 -3.64
N TRP A 151 -1.77 -1.66 -4.36
CA TRP A 151 -1.75 -1.57 -5.82
C TRP A 151 -0.85 -0.44 -6.35
N GLY A 152 -0.73 0.66 -5.60
CA GLY A 152 0.17 1.76 -5.92
C GLY A 152 1.64 1.35 -5.87
N GLU A 153 2.07 0.67 -4.79
CA GLU A 153 3.43 0.14 -4.65
C GLU A 153 3.77 -0.85 -5.79
N ARG A 154 2.82 -1.71 -6.18
CA ARG A 154 3.01 -2.66 -7.30
C ARG A 154 3.18 -1.96 -8.64
N LEU A 155 2.34 -0.97 -8.95
CA LEU A 155 2.43 -0.19 -10.19
C LEU A 155 3.76 0.55 -10.28
N HIS A 156 4.21 1.13 -9.16
CA HIS A 156 5.50 1.77 -9.08
C HIS A 156 6.65 0.78 -9.35
N ALA A 157 6.61 -0.40 -8.72
CA ALA A 157 7.60 -1.45 -8.95
C ALA A 157 7.63 -1.94 -10.40
N PHE A 158 6.45 -2.15 -11.03
CA PHE A 158 6.37 -2.50 -12.45
C PHE A 158 6.99 -1.43 -13.34
N ARG A 159 6.67 -0.16 -13.10
CA ARG A 159 7.21 0.97 -13.86
C ARG A 159 8.74 1.01 -13.78
N VAL A 160 9.31 0.82 -12.59
CA VAL A 160 10.77 0.87 -12.40
C VAL A 160 11.48 -0.34 -13.04
N MET A 161 10.85 -1.52 -13.02
CA MET A 161 11.50 -2.77 -13.45
C MET A 161 11.26 -3.14 -14.91
N VAL A 162 10.20 -2.64 -15.55
CA VAL A 162 9.84 -3.05 -16.92
C VAL A 162 10.91 -2.71 -17.97
N ILE A 163 11.56 -1.55 -17.86
CA ILE A 163 12.63 -1.15 -18.79
C ILE A 163 13.89 -2.01 -18.60
N PRO A 164 14.42 -2.22 -17.37
CA PRO A 164 15.50 -3.16 -17.13
C PRO A 164 15.20 -4.58 -17.61
N ILE A 165 13.98 -5.09 -17.41
CA ILE A 165 13.57 -6.43 -17.87
C ILE A 165 13.61 -6.51 -19.39
N GLY A 166 13.00 -5.53 -20.08
CA GLY A 166 13.02 -5.49 -21.54
C GLY A 166 14.44 -5.36 -22.10
N ALA A 167 15.30 -4.56 -21.48
CA ALA A 167 16.69 -4.43 -21.91
C ALA A 167 17.49 -5.74 -21.73
N LEU A 168 17.27 -6.46 -20.63
CA LEU A 168 17.88 -7.78 -20.42
C LEU A 168 17.40 -8.80 -21.46
N GLU A 169 16.10 -8.79 -21.76
CA GLU A 169 15.51 -9.62 -22.81
C GLU A 169 16.14 -9.33 -24.16
N SER A 170 16.28 -8.05 -24.53
CA SER A 170 16.95 -7.63 -25.77
C SER A 170 18.40 -8.11 -25.85
N LEU A 171 19.15 -8.06 -24.74
CA LEU A 171 20.53 -8.56 -24.67
C LEU A 171 20.59 -10.09 -24.87
N ILE A 172 19.66 -10.83 -24.27
CA ILE A 172 19.57 -12.29 -24.45
C ILE A 172 19.26 -12.60 -25.93
N SER A 173 18.28 -11.91 -26.52
CA SER A 173 17.94 -12.07 -27.93
C SER A 173 19.13 -11.78 -28.84
N CYS A 174 19.91 -10.71 -28.57
CA CYS A 174 21.15 -10.39 -29.30
C CYS A 174 22.14 -11.56 -29.31
N VAL A 175 22.37 -12.20 -28.16
CA VAL A 175 23.28 -13.36 -28.06
C VAL A 175 22.78 -14.53 -28.91
N THR A 176 21.47 -14.79 -28.89
CA THR A 176 20.84 -15.82 -29.73
C THR A 176 21.01 -15.53 -31.22
N VAL A 177 20.96 -14.26 -31.64
CA VAL A 177 21.23 -13.87 -33.04
C VAL A 177 22.63 -14.31 -33.43
N PHE A 178 23.65 -13.92 -32.66
CA PHE A 178 25.05 -14.23 -32.95
C PHE A 178 25.34 -15.73 -33.01
N GLN A 179 24.61 -16.54 -32.24
CA GLN A 179 24.76 -18.00 -32.23
C GLN A 179 24.07 -18.69 -33.43
N ASN A 180 23.07 -18.06 -34.05
CA ASN A 180 22.26 -18.63 -35.13
C ASN A 180 22.39 -17.90 -36.47
N VAL A 181 23.42 -17.05 -36.64
CA VAL A 181 23.75 -16.48 -37.95
C VAL A 181 24.33 -17.58 -38.83
N ASP A 182 23.49 -18.19 -39.65
CA ASP A 182 23.95 -19.03 -40.75
C ASP A 182 24.68 -18.18 -41.80
N MET A 183 25.64 -18.78 -42.52
CA MET A 183 26.46 -18.09 -43.54
C MET A 183 25.66 -17.41 -44.66
N GLN A 184 24.36 -17.69 -44.79
CA GLN A 184 23.44 -17.09 -45.77
C GLN A 184 22.64 -15.88 -45.24
N GLY A 185 22.68 -15.60 -43.92
CA GLY A 185 22.12 -14.37 -43.33
C GLY A 185 20.59 -14.30 -43.23
N GLU A 186 19.84 -15.33 -43.60
CA GLU A 186 18.36 -15.33 -43.63
C GLU A 186 17.71 -15.13 -42.25
N THR A 187 18.39 -15.53 -41.17
CA THR A 187 17.90 -15.46 -39.78
C THR A 187 18.16 -14.11 -39.12
N VAL A 188 18.96 -13.23 -39.71
CA VAL A 188 19.42 -11.98 -39.08
C VAL A 188 18.32 -10.94 -38.97
N GLY A 189 17.56 -10.71 -40.05
CA GLY A 189 16.48 -9.72 -40.08
C GLY A 189 15.38 -9.96 -39.04
N PRO A 190 14.82 -11.18 -38.93
CA PRO A 190 13.79 -11.52 -37.94
C PRO A 190 14.29 -11.39 -36.51
N CYS A 191 15.53 -11.81 -36.28
CA CYS A 191 16.19 -11.70 -34.99
C CYS A 191 16.38 -10.23 -34.55
N LEU A 192 16.80 -9.36 -35.47
CA LEU A 192 16.90 -7.92 -35.21
C LEU A 192 15.53 -7.28 -34.95
N ALA A 193 14.48 -7.75 -35.62
CA ALA A 193 13.12 -7.29 -35.36
C ALA A 193 12.70 -7.63 -33.91
N VAL A 194 12.90 -8.87 -33.45
CA VAL A 194 12.58 -9.29 -32.07
C VAL A 194 13.34 -8.45 -31.02
N VAL A 195 14.63 -8.17 -31.26
CA VAL A 195 15.43 -7.29 -30.39
C VAL A 195 14.80 -5.88 -30.30
N SER A 196 14.34 -5.33 -31.43
CA SER A 196 13.71 -4.00 -31.45
C SER A 196 12.31 -3.97 -30.81
N LEU A 197 11.54 -5.06 -30.96
CA LEU A 197 10.18 -5.18 -30.44
C LEU A 197 10.14 -5.35 -28.92
N SER A 198 11.07 -6.09 -28.32
CA SER A 198 11.16 -6.23 -26.85
C SER A 198 11.32 -4.88 -26.13
N LEU A 199 12.17 -3.98 -26.66
CA LEU A 199 12.31 -2.62 -26.15
C LEU A 199 11.03 -1.78 -26.33
N LEU A 200 10.36 -1.91 -27.48
CA LEU A 200 9.10 -1.21 -27.75
C LEU A 200 7.98 -1.67 -26.81
N TYR A 201 7.89 -2.97 -26.53
CA TYR A 201 6.94 -3.51 -25.55
C TYR A 201 7.23 -3.02 -24.14
N ALA A 202 8.50 -3.00 -23.73
CA ALA A 202 8.89 -2.47 -22.43
C ALA A 202 8.56 -0.98 -22.30
N LEU A 203 8.78 -0.19 -23.35
CA LEU A 203 8.42 1.23 -23.39
C LEU A 203 6.90 1.44 -23.32
N GLY A 204 6.12 0.67 -24.09
CA GLY A 204 4.66 0.73 -24.07
C GLY A 204 4.09 0.36 -22.71
N ALA A 205 4.61 -0.70 -22.09
CA ALA A 205 4.24 -1.12 -20.75
C ALA A 205 4.64 -0.07 -19.69
N TYR A 206 5.83 0.54 -19.81
CA TYR A 206 6.25 1.66 -18.94
C TYR A 206 5.26 2.83 -18.98
N ILE A 207 4.87 3.28 -20.19
CA ILE A 207 3.92 4.38 -20.37
C ILE A 207 2.56 4.00 -19.76
N LEU A 208 2.10 2.77 -19.97
CA LEU A 208 0.85 2.29 -19.41
C LEU A 208 0.88 2.27 -17.87
N PHE A 209 1.94 1.75 -17.25
CA PHE A 209 2.09 1.76 -15.79
C PHE A 209 2.17 3.17 -15.23
N TYR A 210 2.88 4.09 -15.91
CA TYR A 210 2.94 5.50 -15.53
C TYR A 210 1.55 6.16 -15.54
N ILE A 211 0.75 5.94 -16.59
CA ILE A 211 -0.62 6.47 -16.68
C ILE A 211 -1.51 5.90 -15.59
N LEU A 212 -1.41 4.60 -15.31
CA LEU A 212 -2.19 3.94 -14.24
C LEU A 212 -1.82 4.49 -12.86
N GLU A 213 -0.54 4.68 -12.57
CA GLU A 213 -0.05 5.25 -11.30
C GLU A 213 -0.55 6.69 -11.11
N MET A 214 -0.50 7.52 -12.16
CA MET A 214 -1.05 8.89 -12.12
C MET A 214 -2.56 8.92 -11.84
N ARG A 215 -3.33 7.96 -12.38
CA ARG A 215 -4.77 7.87 -12.13
C ARG A 215 -5.08 7.41 -10.70
N LEU A 216 -4.24 6.55 -10.13
CA LEU A 216 -4.42 6.05 -8.78
C LEU A 216 -4.17 7.14 -7.72
N GLN A 217 -3.20 8.03 -7.95
CA GLN A 217 -2.87 9.14 -7.04
C GLN A 217 -3.91 10.27 -7.02
N LYS A 218 -4.84 10.31 -7.98
CA LYS A 218 -5.93 11.31 -8.05
C LYS A 218 -7.22 10.86 -7.34
N ARG A 219 -7.28 9.63 -6.83
CA ARG A 219 -8.40 9.10 -6.03
C ARG A 219 -8.05 9.11 -4.57
#